data_AF-A0A498SS01-F1
#
_entry.id   AF-A0A498SS01-F1
#
_cell.length_a   1.000
_cell.length_b   1.000
_cell.length_c   1.000
_cell.angle_alpha   90.00
_cell.angle_beta   90.00
_cell.angle_gamma   90.00
#
_symmetry.space_group_name_H-M   'P 1'
#
loop_
_entity.id
_entity.type
_entity.pdbx_description
1 polymer ?
#
loop_
_entity_poly.entity_id
_entity_poly.type
_entity_poly.pdbx_seq_one_letter_code
_entity_poly.pdbx_strand_id
1 'polypeptide(L)'
;MDNSVNETQLDKNSRISSPKPTKKHDELLKSSEEILRKLDEVRQSKAYEMMKYETIARMNASSVSAYLLQQRLKPSEVQRSGMDAMLQKHHEEMKNHAATIIQQFFRRITREKQIHRILCTWKWIPLAKRVRYIEVIAERMSGGTVPRRIDHSIIKNKLDERKKTINANTDNYVRREQLIKRIANDLTLLNGITNIDDLMKINSNNLSVEKQ
;
A
#
# COMPACT_ATOMS: atom_id res chain seq x y z
N MET A 1 -60.44 -65.21 16.32
CA MET A 1 -59.46 -66.28 16.14
C MET A 1 -58.21 -65.68 15.51
N ASP A 2 -57.13 -65.31 16.19
CA ASP A 2 -56.80 -65.19 17.60
C ASP A 2 -55.62 -64.20 17.71
N ASN A 3 -55.57 -63.52 18.85
CA ASN A 3 -54.46 -62.71 19.32
C ASN A 3 -53.24 -63.60 19.65
N SER A 4 -52.03 -63.04 19.49
CA SER A 4 -50.83 -63.26 20.32
C SER A 4 -49.69 -62.43 19.70
N VAL A 5 -49.45 -61.17 20.09
CA VAL A 5 -48.74 -60.68 21.29
C VAL A 5 -47.55 -61.55 21.68
N ASN A 6 -46.35 -61.06 21.36
CA ASN A 6 -45.18 -61.19 22.22
C ASN A 6 -44.36 -59.90 22.10
N GLU A 7 -44.56 -59.02 23.08
CA GLU A 7 -43.60 -58.00 23.49
C GLU A 7 -42.38 -58.64 24.18
N THR A 8 -41.35 -57.82 24.37
CA THR A 8 -40.05 -58.03 25.05
C THR A 8 -38.94 -58.56 24.12
N GLN A 9 -37.81 -57.87 23.91
CA GLN A 9 -37.00 -57.11 24.84
C GLN A 9 -36.25 -55.95 24.15
N LEU A 10 -36.27 -54.80 24.82
CA LEU A 10 -35.29 -53.73 24.69
C LEU A 10 -33.93 -54.27 25.14
N ASP A 11 -32.95 -54.33 24.24
CA ASP A 11 -31.54 -54.34 24.64
C ASP A 11 -30.76 -53.28 23.89
N LYS A 12 -30.27 -52.33 24.68
CA LYS A 12 -29.36 -51.26 24.30
C LYS A 12 -28.05 -51.87 23.80
N ASN A 13 -27.70 -51.64 22.54
CA ASN A 13 -26.30 -51.60 22.12
C ASN A 13 -26.06 -50.44 21.15
N SER A 14 -25.64 -49.33 21.75
CA SER A 14 -24.53 -48.46 21.35
C SER A 14 -24.01 -48.55 19.90
N ARG A 15 -24.02 -47.38 19.24
CA ARG A 15 -23.15 -46.94 18.12
C ARG A 15 -23.34 -47.75 16.82
N ILE A 16 -23.82 -47.16 15.73
CA ILE A 16 -23.07 -46.19 14.91
C ILE A 16 -24.05 -45.19 14.29
N SER A 17 -24.06 -43.96 14.82
CA SER A 17 -24.47 -42.79 14.04
C SER A 17 -23.21 -42.27 13.37
N SER A 18 -23.13 -42.40 12.04
CA SER A 18 -22.06 -41.82 11.22
C SER A 18 -22.58 -40.60 10.45
N PRO A 19 -22.63 -39.39 11.04
CA PRO A 19 -22.95 -38.18 10.30
C PRO A 19 -21.68 -37.67 9.62
N LYS A 20 -21.16 -38.39 8.60
CA LYS A 20 -19.90 -37.99 7.91
C LYS A 20 -19.82 -38.06 6.37
N PRO A 21 -20.87 -38.39 5.58
CA PRO A 21 -20.78 -38.22 4.12
C PRO A 21 -21.33 -36.87 3.60
N THR A 22 -22.26 -36.21 4.29
CA THR A 22 -22.96 -35.01 3.78
C THR A 22 -22.05 -33.79 3.66
N LYS A 23 -21.18 -33.55 4.66
CA LYS A 23 -20.27 -32.37 4.64
C LYS A 23 -19.32 -32.34 3.44
N LYS A 24 -18.78 -33.50 3.03
CA LYS A 24 -17.89 -33.59 1.86
C LYS A 24 -18.65 -33.37 0.55
N HIS A 25 -19.89 -33.88 0.49
CA HIS A 25 -20.78 -33.68 -0.65
C HIS A 25 -21.16 -32.20 -0.80
N ASP A 26 -21.46 -31.52 0.30
CA ASP A 26 -21.79 -30.09 0.31
C ASP A 26 -20.59 -29.20 -0.06
N GLU A 27 -19.37 -29.55 0.35
CA GLU A 27 -18.13 -28.87 -0.06
C GLU A 27 -17.81 -29.08 -1.55
N LEU A 28 -18.06 -30.29 -2.08
CA LEU A 28 -17.94 -30.59 -3.51
C LEU A 28 -18.98 -29.83 -4.34
N LEU A 29 -20.22 -29.71 -3.86
CA LEU A 29 -21.25 -28.91 -4.53
C LEU A 29 -20.90 -27.41 -4.54
N LYS A 30 -20.45 -26.87 -3.41
CA LYS A 30 -20.00 -25.46 -3.33
C LYS A 30 -18.81 -25.15 -4.23
N SER A 31 -17.83 -26.05 -4.29
CA SER A 31 -16.69 -25.89 -5.21
C SER A 31 -17.10 -26.03 -6.67
N SER A 32 -18.05 -26.93 -6.99
CA SER A 32 -18.64 -27.03 -8.32
C SER A 32 -19.40 -25.76 -8.72
N GLU A 33 -20.21 -25.19 -7.83
CA GLU A 33 -20.89 -23.91 -8.04
C GLU A 33 -19.92 -22.75 -8.23
N GLU A 34 -18.81 -22.72 -7.48
CA GLU A 34 -17.76 -21.72 -7.66
C GLU A 34 -17.04 -21.87 -9.00
N ILE A 35 -16.79 -23.10 -9.45
CA ILE A 35 -16.18 -23.39 -10.76
C ILE A 35 -17.14 -22.97 -11.89
N LEU A 36 -18.43 -23.28 -11.78
CA LEU A 36 -19.43 -22.87 -12.77
C LEU A 36 -19.53 -21.35 -12.86
N ARG A 37 -19.52 -20.66 -11.72
CA ARG A 37 -19.50 -19.19 -11.67
C ARG A 37 -18.28 -18.59 -12.36
N LYS A 38 -17.08 -19.10 -12.06
CA LYS A 38 -15.83 -18.68 -12.72
C LYS A 38 -15.87 -18.97 -14.23
N LEU A 39 -16.46 -20.10 -14.63
CA LEU A 39 -16.62 -20.45 -16.04
C LEU A 39 -17.55 -19.47 -16.76
N ASP A 40 -18.65 -19.07 -16.14
CA ASP A 40 -19.58 -18.09 -16.71
C ASP A 40 -18.98 -16.68 -16.73
N GLU A 41 -18.22 -16.27 -15.72
CA GLU A 41 -17.43 -15.03 -15.74
C GLU A 41 -16.43 -15.01 -16.90
N VAL A 42 -15.73 -16.13 -17.14
CA VAL A 42 -14.79 -16.27 -18.27
C VAL A 42 -15.53 -16.21 -19.62
N ARG A 43 -16.70 -16.84 -19.73
CA ARG A 43 -17.52 -16.76 -20.96
C ARG A 43 -17.99 -15.33 -21.24
N GLN A 44 -18.46 -14.63 -20.21
CA GLN A 44 -18.90 -13.23 -20.33
C GLN A 44 -17.74 -12.31 -20.72
N SER A 45 -16.58 -12.46 -20.08
CA SER A 45 -15.36 -11.69 -20.40
C SER A 45 -14.90 -11.95 -21.85
N LYS A 46 -14.88 -13.21 -22.29
CA LYS A 46 -14.54 -13.57 -23.67
C LYS A 46 -15.52 -12.99 -24.68
N ALA A 47 -16.83 -13.05 -24.40
CA ALA A 47 -17.85 -12.47 -25.27
C ALA A 47 -17.70 -10.95 -25.40
N TYR A 48 -17.39 -10.27 -24.29
CA TYR A 48 -17.16 -8.82 -24.28
C TYR A 48 -15.93 -8.43 -25.11
N GLU A 49 -14.80 -9.11 -24.92
CA GLU A 49 -13.60 -8.84 -25.72
C GLU A 49 -13.84 -9.13 -27.21
N MET A 50 -14.55 -10.22 -27.54
CA MET A 50 -14.89 -10.54 -28.93
C MET A 50 -15.78 -9.47 -29.57
N MET A 51 -16.80 -8.98 -28.86
CA MET A 51 -17.65 -7.86 -29.31
C MET A 51 -16.82 -6.58 -29.53
N LYS A 52 -15.85 -6.30 -28.65
CA LYS A 52 -14.97 -5.14 -28.76
C LYS A 52 -14.08 -5.22 -30.00
N TYR A 53 -13.46 -6.37 -30.28
CA TYR A 53 -12.67 -6.56 -31.49
C TYR A 53 -13.52 -6.50 -32.77
N GLU A 54 -14.71 -7.09 -32.75
CA GLU A 54 -15.64 -7.03 -33.88
C GLU A 54 -16.10 -5.59 -34.14
N THR A 55 -16.36 -4.82 -33.09
CA THR A 55 -16.70 -3.40 -33.19
C THR A 55 -15.55 -2.60 -33.81
N ILE A 56 -14.32 -2.82 -33.34
CA ILE A 56 -13.12 -2.15 -33.89
C ILE A 56 -12.92 -2.53 -35.37
N ALA A 57 -13.13 -3.79 -35.74
CA ALA A 57 -12.99 -4.26 -37.11
C ALA A 57 -14.00 -3.60 -38.08
N ARG A 58 -15.17 -3.21 -37.57
CA ARG A 58 -16.22 -2.52 -38.34
C ARG A 58 -16.08 -0.99 -38.33
N MET A 59 -15.18 -0.42 -37.52
CA MET A 59 -15.01 1.03 -37.38
C MET A 59 -13.96 1.60 -38.34
N ASN A 60 -14.15 2.87 -38.73
CA ASN A 60 -13.16 3.61 -39.50
C ASN A 60 -11.91 3.86 -38.65
N ALA A 61 -10.71 3.71 -39.24
CA ALA A 61 -9.43 3.84 -38.54
C ALA A 61 -9.27 5.16 -37.76
N SER A 62 -9.82 6.25 -38.28
CA SER A 62 -9.81 7.58 -37.63
C SER A 62 -10.62 7.64 -36.33
N SER A 63 -11.63 6.77 -36.18
CA SER A 63 -12.53 6.72 -35.02
C SER A 63 -12.14 5.70 -33.95
N VAL A 64 -11.20 4.79 -34.26
CA VAL A 64 -10.74 3.73 -33.35
C VAL A 64 -10.06 4.31 -32.10
N SER A 65 -9.24 5.35 -32.25
CA SER A 65 -8.52 5.99 -31.14
C SER A 65 -9.48 6.60 -30.11
N ALA A 66 -10.53 7.30 -30.58
CA ALA A 66 -11.56 7.88 -29.74
C ALA A 66 -12.39 6.79 -29.02
N TYR A 67 -12.74 5.71 -29.72
CA TYR A 67 -13.43 4.57 -29.13
C TYR A 67 -12.62 3.87 -28.04
N LEU A 68 -11.31 3.66 -28.25
CA LEU A 68 -10.42 3.07 -27.25
C LEU A 68 -10.28 3.95 -26.00
N LEU A 69 -10.24 5.28 -26.17
CA LEU A 69 -10.24 6.22 -25.06
C LEU A 69 -11.56 6.16 -24.27
N GLN A 70 -12.70 6.11 -24.97
CA GLN A 70 -14.00 5.98 -24.33
C GLN A 70 -14.15 4.65 -23.58
N GLN A 71 -13.64 3.56 -24.13
CA GLN A 71 -13.65 2.25 -23.47
C GLN A 71 -12.72 2.18 -22.26
N ARG A 72 -11.63 2.95 -22.22
CA ARG A 72 -10.79 3.08 -21.02
C ARG A 72 -11.48 3.85 -19.89
N LEU A 73 -12.41 4.74 -20.23
CA LEU A 73 -13.13 5.59 -19.28
C LEU A 73 -14.43 4.95 -18.78
N LYS A 74 -15.00 3.98 -19.49
CA LYS A 74 -16.14 3.20 -19.00
C LYS A 74 -15.66 2.24 -17.90
N PRO A 75 -16.17 2.36 -16.66
CA PRO A 75 -15.97 1.31 -15.66
C PRO A 75 -16.68 0.07 -16.18
N SER A 76 -15.94 -1.01 -16.42
CA SER A 76 -16.54 -2.33 -16.64
C SER A 76 -17.43 -2.66 -15.44
N GLU A 77 -18.74 -2.72 -15.64
CA GLU A 77 -19.73 -3.19 -14.64
C GLU A 77 -19.61 -4.69 -14.36
N VAL A 78 -18.85 -5.43 -15.18
CA VAL A 78 -18.42 -6.79 -14.83
C VAL A 78 -17.49 -6.62 -13.63
N GLN A 79 -18.00 -7.03 -12.46
CA GLN A 79 -17.35 -6.98 -11.14
C GLN A 79 -15.84 -6.93 -11.27
N ARG A 80 -15.23 -5.87 -10.70
CA ARG A 80 -13.78 -5.70 -10.55
C ARG A 80 -13.18 -6.96 -9.92
N SER A 81 -12.85 -7.92 -10.77
CA SER A 81 -12.21 -9.17 -10.41
C SER A 81 -10.79 -8.84 -9.98
N GLY A 82 -10.29 -9.52 -8.95
CA GLY A 82 -8.96 -9.25 -8.36
C GLY A 82 -7.79 -9.25 -9.35
N MET A 83 -8.01 -9.74 -10.58
CA MET A 83 -7.07 -9.72 -11.69
C MET A 83 -6.71 -8.31 -12.18
N ASP A 84 -7.64 -7.36 -12.22
CA ASP A 84 -7.37 -5.98 -12.67
C ASP A 84 -6.53 -5.18 -11.66
N ALA A 85 -6.78 -5.39 -10.37
CA ALA A 85 -5.95 -4.81 -9.30
C ALA A 85 -4.52 -5.38 -9.34
N MET A 86 -4.37 -6.67 -9.69
CA MET A 86 -3.06 -7.32 -9.85
C MET A 86 -2.31 -6.77 -11.08
N LEU A 87 -3.00 -6.57 -12.21
CA LEU A 87 -2.42 -5.96 -13.41
C LEU A 87 -2.02 -4.50 -13.19
N GLN A 88 -2.86 -3.72 -12.48
CA GLN A 88 -2.55 -2.35 -12.14
C GLN A 88 -1.34 -2.26 -11.20
N LYS A 89 -1.27 -3.14 -10.19
CA LYS A 89 -0.12 -3.22 -9.29
C LYS A 89 1.17 -3.57 -10.03
N HIS A 90 1.12 -4.55 -10.93
CA HIS A 90 2.26 -4.93 -11.78
C HIS A 90 2.73 -3.75 -12.65
N HIS A 91 1.79 -3.00 -13.22
CA HIS A 91 2.12 -1.82 -14.03
C HIS A 91 2.77 -0.69 -13.20
N GLU A 92 2.28 -0.44 -11.99
CA GLU A 92 2.89 0.52 -11.07
C GLU A 92 4.26 0.06 -10.56
N GLU A 93 4.45 -1.24 -10.29
CA GLU A 93 5.75 -1.82 -9.96
C GLU A 93 6.77 -1.63 -11.10
N MET A 94 6.35 -1.87 -12.35
CA MET A 94 7.19 -1.60 -13.53
C MET A 94 7.57 -0.12 -13.66
N LYS A 95 6.62 0.80 -13.42
CA LYS A 95 6.89 2.25 -13.43
C LYS A 95 7.90 2.64 -12.35
N ASN A 96 7.72 2.12 -11.14
CA ASN A 96 8.63 2.38 -10.02
C ASN A 96 10.03 1.84 -10.29
N HIS A 97 10.12 0.65 -10.91
CA HIS A 97 11.39 0.08 -11.33
C HIS A 97 12.08 0.94 -12.39
N ALA A 98 11.34 1.34 -13.43
CA ALA A 98 11.85 2.24 -14.46
C ALA A 98 12.31 3.59 -13.89
N ALA A 99 11.53 4.18 -12.98
CA ALA A 99 11.89 5.41 -12.28
C ALA A 99 13.20 5.24 -11.49
N THR A 100 13.37 4.11 -10.82
CA THR A 100 14.61 3.80 -10.07
C THR A 100 15.82 3.73 -11.00
N ILE A 101 15.70 3.06 -12.15
CA ILE A 101 16.78 2.97 -13.15
C ILE A 101 17.15 4.36 -13.67
N ILE A 102 16.15 5.17 -14.04
CA ILE A 102 16.36 6.54 -14.52
C ILE A 102 17.07 7.38 -13.46
N GLN A 103 16.62 7.31 -12.20
CA GLN A 103 17.24 8.04 -11.09
C GLN A 103 18.70 7.61 -10.86
N GLN A 104 18.99 6.31 -10.91
CA GLN A 104 20.36 5.80 -10.77
C GLN A 104 21.27 6.31 -11.88
N PHE A 105 20.79 6.32 -13.13
CA PHE A 105 21.52 6.84 -14.26
C PHE A 105 21.88 8.33 -14.10
N PHE A 106 20.90 9.17 -13.74
CA PHE A 106 21.16 10.59 -13.50
C PHE A 106 22.09 10.84 -12.31
N ARG A 107 21.98 10.06 -11.23
CA ARG A 107 22.91 10.12 -10.09
C ARG A 107 24.34 9.81 -10.53
N ARG A 108 24.53 8.79 -11.37
CA ARG A 108 25.85 8.43 -11.91
C ARG A 108 26.44 9.56 -12.76
N ILE A 109 25.69 10.10 -13.70
CA ILE A 109 26.14 11.22 -14.55
C ILE A 109 26.51 12.43 -13.71
N THR A 110 25.69 12.77 -12.72
CA THR A 110 25.94 13.93 -11.85
C THR A 110 27.23 13.75 -11.06
N ARG A 111 27.46 12.54 -10.53
CA ARG A 111 28.69 12.19 -9.84
C ARG A 111 29.92 12.28 -10.75
N GLU A 112 29.84 11.75 -11.97
CA GLU A 112 30.93 11.82 -12.95
C GLU A 112 31.26 13.28 -13.32
N LYS A 113 30.24 14.12 -13.56
CA LYS A 113 30.42 15.56 -13.79
C LYS A 113 31.07 16.26 -12.61
N GLN A 114 30.69 15.92 -11.38
CA GLN A 114 31.29 16.50 -10.18
C GLN A 114 32.75 16.09 -10.03
N ILE A 115 33.09 14.82 -10.23
CA ILE A 115 34.47 14.32 -10.21
C ILE A 115 35.30 15.05 -11.27
N HIS A 116 34.79 15.18 -12.50
CA HIS A 116 35.49 15.87 -13.57
C HIS A 116 35.75 17.34 -13.23
N ARG A 117 34.75 18.06 -12.70
CA ARG A 117 34.92 19.44 -12.24
C ARG A 117 36.00 19.54 -11.17
N ILE A 118 35.98 18.66 -10.17
CA ILE A 118 36.99 18.61 -9.11
C ILE A 118 38.37 18.37 -9.71
N LEU A 119 38.53 17.39 -10.60
CA LEU A 119 39.80 17.09 -11.25
C LEU A 119 40.33 18.27 -12.08
N CYS A 120 39.47 18.93 -12.85
CA CYS A 120 39.84 20.14 -13.58
C CYS A 120 40.31 21.23 -12.61
N THR A 121 39.53 21.55 -11.57
CA THR A 121 39.93 22.55 -10.57
C THR A 121 41.24 22.18 -9.87
N TRP A 122 41.44 20.90 -9.56
CA TRP A 122 42.67 20.41 -8.95
C TRP A 122 43.87 20.59 -9.87
N LYS A 123 43.70 20.34 -11.18
CA LYS A 123 44.74 20.57 -12.20
C LYS A 123 45.20 22.04 -12.29
N TRP A 124 44.35 23.00 -11.93
CA TRP A 124 44.71 24.43 -11.92
C TRP A 124 45.50 24.86 -10.67
N ILE A 125 45.52 24.05 -9.61
CA ILE A 125 46.28 24.36 -8.40
C ILE A 125 47.76 24.04 -8.63
N PRO A 126 48.73 24.92 -8.32
CA PRO A 126 50.15 24.63 -8.45
C PRO A 126 50.59 23.40 -7.63
N LEU A 127 51.54 22.62 -8.13
CA LEU A 127 52.01 21.37 -7.52
C LEU A 127 52.42 21.56 -6.05
N ALA A 128 53.20 22.61 -5.75
CA ALA A 128 53.66 22.92 -4.39
C ALA A 128 52.50 23.14 -3.40
N LYS A 129 51.41 23.79 -3.84
CA LYS A 129 50.21 23.96 -3.00
C LYS A 129 49.48 22.64 -2.78
N ARG A 130 49.42 21.76 -3.79
CA ARG A 130 48.80 20.43 -3.66
C ARG A 130 49.52 19.58 -2.64
N VAL A 131 50.86 19.53 -2.70
CA VAL A 131 51.70 18.79 -1.75
C VAL A 131 51.45 19.30 -0.33
N ARG A 132 51.46 20.62 -0.12
CA ARG A 132 51.15 21.23 1.19
C ARG A 132 49.74 20.87 1.70
N TYR A 133 48.73 20.84 0.83
CA TYR A 133 47.39 20.41 1.24
C TYR A 133 47.35 18.93 1.60
N ILE A 134 48.06 18.07 0.86
CA ILE A 134 48.17 16.64 1.16
C ILE A 134 48.88 16.43 2.50
N GLU A 135 49.98 17.14 2.77
CA GLU A 135 50.69 17.11 4.05
C GLU A 135 49.77 17.54 5.20
N VAL A 136 49.06 18.67 5.06
CA VAL A 136 48.11 19.14 6.07
C VAL A 136 46.98 18.13 6.30
N ILE A 137 46.52 17.43 5.27
CA ILE A 137 45.52 16.37 5.40
C ILE A 137 46.13 15.12 6.04
N ALA A 138 47.34 14.73 5.65
CA ALA A 138 48.05 13.57 6.20
C ALA A 138 48.37 13.77 7.68
N GLU A 139 48.83 14.95 8.08
CA GLU A 139 49.03 15.36 9.48
C GLU A 139 47.71 15.33 10.27
N ARG A 140 46.59 15.74 9.65
CA ARG A 140 45.26 15.62 10.29
C ARG A 140 44.81 14.17 10.46
N MET A 141 45.12 13.31 9.49
CA MET A 141 44.72 11.90 9.49
C MET A 141 45.62 11.05 10.39
N SER A 142 46.90 11.39 10.50
CA SER A 142 47.87 10.70 11.38
C SER A 142 47.71 11.11 12.86
N GLY A 143 47.21 12.31 13.12
CA GLY A 143 47.08 12.86 14.48
C GLY A 143 45.91 12.35 15.33
N GLY A 144 45.12 11.37 14.87
CA GLY A 144 44.12 10.70 15.73
C GLY A 144 43.21 11.64 16.54
N THR A 145 42.44 12.50 15.86
CA THR A 145 41.30 13.29 16.38
C THR A 145 41.52 14.16 17.63
N VAL A 146 41.80 15.45 17.41
CA VAL A 146 41.27 16.52 18.28
C VAL A 146 40.42 17.45 17.40
N PRO A 147 39.08 17.43 17.51
CA PRO A 147 38.24 18.31 16.73
C PRO A 147 38.53 19.77 17.12
N ARG A 148 38.69 20.68 16.15
CA ARG A 148 38.93 22.10 16.45
C ARG A 148 37.66 22.73 17.03
N ARG A 149 37.76 23.90 17.64
CA ARG A 149 36.60 24.69 18.13
C ARG A 149 35.49 24.86 17.08
N ILE A 150 35.85 24.90 15.79
CA ILE A 150 34.91 24.96 14.65
C ILE A 150 34.21 23.61 14.42
N ASP A 151 34.93 22.50 14.54
CA ASP A 151 34.32 21.16 14.46
C ASP A 151 33.39 20.92 15.64
N HIS A 152 33.77 21.39 16.84
CA HIS A 152 32.90 21.38 18.03
C HIS A 152 31.62 22.20 17.81
N SER A 153 31.71 23.39 17.19
CA SER A 153 30.53 24.20 16.92
C SER A 153 29.63 23.56 15.86
N ILE A 154 30.21 22.94 14.82
CA ILE A 154 29.45 22.19 13.81
C ILE A 154 28.75 20.97 14.45
N ILE A 155 29.45 20.20 15.28
CA ILE A 155 28.88 19.04 15.99
C ILE A 155 27.76 19.49 16.91
N LYS A 156 27.96 20.56 17.69
CA LYS A 156 26.94 21.14 18.56
C LYS A 156 25.71 21.57 17.78
N ASN A 157 25.89 22.31 16.69
CA ASN A 157 24.78 22.78 15.85
C ASN A 157 23.98 21.61 15.25
N LYS A 158 24.65 20.57 14.74
CA LYS A 158 23.98 19.37 14.22
C LYS A 158 23.22 18.61 15.32
N LEU A 159 23.75 18.58 16.54
CA LEU A 159 23.08 17.96 17.68
C LEU A 159 21.81 18.73 18.05
N ASP A 160 21.88 20.06 18.06
CA ASP A 160 20.75 20.94 18.34
C ASP A 160 19.66 20.84 17.25
N GLU A 161 20.04 20.79 15.97
CA GLU A 161 19.12 20.53 14.87
C GLU A 161 18.40 19.19 15.04
N ARG A 162 19.14 18.12 15.37
CA ARG A 162 18.54 16.79 15.61
C ARG A 162 17.60 16.80 16.81
N LYS A 163 17.94 17.51 17.88
CA LYS A 163 17.07 17.64 19.04
C LYS A 163 15.77 18.37 18.69
N LYS A 164 15.85 19.44 17.90
CA LYS A 164 14.67 20.17 17.40
C LYS A 164 13.79 19.29 16.52
N THR A 165 14.35 18.51 15.61
CA THR A 165 13.57 17.62 14.74
C THR A 165 12.90 16.48 15.52
N ILE A 166 13.58 15.91 16.52
CA ILE A 166 12.99 14.92 17.43
C ILE A 166 11.81 15.53 18.18
N ASN A 167 11.99 16.72 18.79
CA ASN A 167 10.91 17.38 19.51
C ASN A 167 9.71 17.68 18.60
N ALA A 168 9.95 18.23 17.41
CA ALA A 168 8.88 18.48 16.44
C ALA A 168 8.15 17.19 16.03
N ASN A 169 8.87 16.07 15.91
CA ASN A 169 8.26 14.77 15.62
C ASN A 169 7.41 14.26 16.80
N THR A 170 7.90 14.43 18.04
CA THR A 170 7.14 14.10 19.25
C THR A 170 5.86 14.94 19.34
N ASP A 171 5.94 16.25 19.09
CA ASP A 171 4.78 17.15 19.11
C ASP A 171 3.76 16.78 18.01
N ASN A 172 4.23 16.39 16.83
CA ASN A 172 3.38 15.88 15.75
C ASN A 172 2.70 14.56 16.14
N TYR A 173 3.41 13.67 16.81
CA TYR A 173 2.86 12.42 17.31
C TYR A 173 1.77 12.66 18.36
N VAL A 174 2.02 13.54 19.34
CA VAL A 174 1.03 13.92 20.36
C VAL A 174 -0.23 14.52 19.72
N ARG A 175 -0.07 15.43 18.75
CA ARG A 175 -1.21 16.00 18.01
C ARG A 175 -2.02 14.93 17.27
N ARG A 176 -1.35 13.96 16.65
CA ARG A 176 -2.02 12.85 15.97
C ARG A 176 -2.80 11.97 16.95
N GLU A 177 -2.23 11.63 18.10
CA GLU A 177 -2.91 10.84 19.13
C GLU A 177 -4.15 11.56 19.68
N GLN A 178 -4.05 12.88 19.90
CA GLN A 178 -5.20 13.69 20.31
C GLN A 178 -6.30 13.70 19.24
N LEU A 179 -5.94 13.83 17.96
CA LEU A 179 -6.89 13.77 16.85
C LEU A 179 -7.58 12.39 16.76
N ILE A 180 -6.82 11.30 16.92
CA ILE A 180 -7.38 9.94 16.92
C ILE A 180 -8.39 9.78 18.07
N LYS A 181 -8.08 10.28 19.27
CA LYS A 181 -9.00 10.27 20.41
C LYS A 181 -10.28 11.06 20.13
N ARG A 182 -10.16 12.23 19.49
CA ARG A 182 -11.33 13.05 19.09
C ARG A 182 -12.21 12.28 18.09
N ILE A 183 -11.62 11.76 17.01
CA ILE A 183 -12.35 10.98 16.01
C ILE A 183 -13.00 9.74 16.63
N ALA A 184 -12.31 9.05 17.54
CA ALA A 184 -12.87 7.90 18.25
C ALA A 184 -14.11 8.29 19.07
N ASN A 185 -14.04 9.41 19.82
CA ASN A 185 -15.19 9.93 20.56
C ASN A 185 -16.33 10.30 19.62
N ASP A 186 -16.06 10.99 18.52
CA ASP A 186 -17.08 11.37 17.53
C ASP A 186 -17.76 10.13 16.94
N LEU A 187 -16.99 9.08 16.62
CA LEU A 187 -17.53 7.81 16.13
C LEU A 187 -18.40 7.10 17.18
N THR A 188 -18.01 7.12 18.45
CA THR A 188 -18.85 6.56 19.53
C THR A 188 -20.14 7.34 19.71
N LEU A 189 -20.10 8.67 19.57
CA LEU A 189 -21.29 9.52 19.62
C LEU A 189 -22.21 9.21 18.45
N LEU A 190 -21.66 9.12 17.23
CA LEU A 190 -22.41 8.77 16.03
C LEU A 190 -23.06 7.38 16.13
N ASN A 191 -22.34 6.38 16.63
CA ASN A 191 -22.90 5.03 16.85
C ASN A 191 -23.99 5.00 17.92
N GLY A 192 -24.02 5.97 18.83
CA GLY A 192 -25.07 6.11 19.84
C GLY A 192 -26.36 6.73 19.29
N ILE A 193 -26.35 7.29 18.08
CA ILE A 193 -27.53 7.88 17.44
C ILE A 193 -28.26 6.77 16.69
N THR A 194 -29.37 6.30 17.27
CA THR A 194 -30.22 5.30 16.63
C THR A 194 -31.51 5.90 16.08
N ASN A 195 -32.00 7.00 16.68
CA ASN A 195 -33.22 7.70 16.27
C ASN A 195 -33.04 9.22 16.24
N ILE A 196 -33.97 9.92 15.59
CA ILE A 196 -33.91 11.39 15.43
C ILE A 196 -34.03 12.13 16.78
N ASP A 197 -34.70 11.52 17.76
CA ASP A 197 -34.81 12.05 19.13
C ASP A 197 -33.47 11.99 19.89
N ASP A 198 -32.59 11.06 19.54
CA ASP A 198 -31.24 10.96 20.12
C ASP A 198 -30.34 12.06 19.55
N LEU A 199 -30.52 12.40 18.28
CA LEU A 199 -29.81 13.48 17.61
C LEU A 199 -30.12 14.85 18.25
N MET A 200 -31.38 15.08 18.63
CA MET A 200 -31.82 16.33 19.29
C MET A 200 -31.31 16.48 20.73
N LYS A 201 -30.83 15.40 21.36
CA LYS A 201 -30.23 15.42 22.71
C LYS A 201 -28.73 15.66 22.70
N ILE A 202 -28.07 15.56 21.54
CA ILE A 202 -26.63 15.79 21.43
C ILE A 202 -26.35 17.29 21.42
N ASN A 203 -25.66 17.75 22.46
CA ASN A 203 -25.22 19.13 22.56
C ASN A 203 -24.16 19.40 21.49
N SER A 204 -24.42 20.35 20.58
CA SER A 204 -23.56 20.67 19.42
C SER A 204 -22.13 21.06 19.83
N ASN A 205 -21.98 21.54 21.07
CA ASN A 205 -20.70 21.87 21.65
C ASN A 205 -19.81 20.64 21.91
N ASN A 206 -20.37 19.43 22.03
CA ASN A 206 -19.58 18.22 22.29
C ASN A 206 -18.90 17.63 21.04
N LEU A 207 -19.34 18.05 19.84
CA LEU A 207 -18.74 17.67 18.55
C LEU A 207 -17.63 18.64 18.11
N SER A 208 -17.46 19.76 18.84
CA SER A 208 -16.46 20.77 18.50
C SER A 208 -15.97 21.51 19.75
N VAL A 209 -14.99 20.92 20.43
CA VAL A 209 -14.12 21.60 21.41
C VAL A 209 -12.69 21.18 21.02
N GLU A 210 -11.72 22.03 20.67
CA GLU A 210 -11.51 23.46 20.85
C GLU A 210 -10.53 23.90 19.74
N LYS A 211 -10.76 25.08 19.16
CA LYS A 211 -9.75 25.83 18.40
C LYS A 211 -8.81 26.50 19.40
N GLN A 212 -7.57 26.01 19.52
CA GLN A 212 -6.35 26.79 19.73
C GLN A 212 -5.12 25.88 19.63
#